data_AF-A0A1H0ZHL7-F1
#
_entry.id   AF-A0A1H0ZHL7-F1
#
_cell.length_a   1.000
_cell.length_b   1.000
_cell.length_c   1.000
_cell.angle_alpha   90.00
_cell.angle_beta   90.00
_cell.angle_gamma   90.00
#
_symmetry.space_group_name_H-M   'P 1'
#
loop_
_entity.id
_entity.type
_entity.pdbx_description
1 polymer ?
#
loop_
_entity_poly.entity_id
_entity_poly.type
_entity_poly.pdbx_seq_one_letter_code
_entity_poly.pdbx_strand_id
1 'polypeptide(L)' 'MDSTRDSSSGNTRDNGDAVEVCDLCGLSVDRDNARYERVGGSAESAPGDVLTACSEDHMRQLRERQ' A
#
# COMPACT_ATOMS: atom_id res chain seq x y z
N MET A 1 -11.02 -49.82 10.89
CA MET A 1 -11.34 -48.96 12.04
C MET A 1 -10.17 -48.02 12.23
N ASP A 2 -10.49 -46.72 12.21
CA ASP A 2 -9.76 -45.61 12.80
C ASP A 2 -8.31 -45.32 12.35
N SER A 3 -8.19 -44.32 11.46
CA SER A 3 -7.04 -43.41 11.46
C SER A 3 -7.55 -41.99 11.70
N THR A 4 -8.04 -41.72 12.92
CA THR A 4 -8.21 -40.34 13.40
C THR A 4 -6.88 -39.83 13.94
N ARG A 5 -6.35 -38.78 13.29
CA ARG A 5 -5.35 -37.79 13.74
C ARG A 5 -4.62 -37.30 12.49
N ASP A 6 -4.45 -36.02 12.22
CA ASP A 6 -4.57 -34.83 13.04
C ASP A 6 -4.51 -33.64 12.07
N SER A 7 -5.41 -32.69 12.26
CA SER A 7 -5.16 -31.25 12.16
C SER A 7 -4.19 -30.74 11.10
N SER A 8 -4.73 -30.44 9.92
CA SER A 8 -4.35 -29.19 9.24
C SER A 8 -5.51 -28.22 9.41
N SER A 9 -5.62 -27.71 10.64
CA SER A 9 -6.28 -26.45 10.94
C SER A 9 -5.83 -25.42 9.91
N GLY A 10 -6.80 -24.70 9.36
CA GLY A 10 -6.55 -23.70 8.35
C GLY A 10 -5.46 -22.72 8.79
N ASN A 11 -4.44 -22.58 7.97
CA ASN A 11 -3.90 -21.27 7.71
C ASN A 11 -4.46 -20.89 6.35
N THR A 12 -5.62 -20.21 6.35
CA THR A 12 -5.79 -19.12 5.41
C THR A 12 -4.50 -18.35 5.53
N ARG A 13 -3.61 -18.50 4.53
CA ARG A 13 -2.59 -17.51 4.30
C ARG A 13 -3.41 -16.28 3.98
N ASP A 14 -3.72 -15.55 5.03
CA ASP A 14 -3.95 -14.12 5.07
C ASP A 14 -2.72 -13.52 4.40
N ASN A 15 -2.63 -13.71 3.08
CA ASN A 15 -1.97 -12.77 2.21
C ASN A 15 -2.92 -11.59 2.28
N GLY A 16 -2.78 -10.80 3.34
CA GLY A 16 -3.23 -9.42 3.35
C GLY A 16 -2.51 -8.81 2.17
N ASP A 17 -3.18 -8.85 1.02
CA ASP A 17 -2.77 -8.14 -0.17
C ASP A 17 -2.53 -6.72 0.31
N ALA A 18 -1.26 -6.31 0.31
CA ALA A 18 -0.89 -5.03 0.88
C ALA A 18 -1.43 -3.98 -0.07
N VAL A 19 -2.70 -3.62 0.15
CA VAL A 19 -3.41 -2.63 -0.64
C VAL A 19 -3.13 -1.29 -0.02
N GLU A 20 -2.52 -0.42 -0.81
CA GLU A 20 -2.40 0.98 -0.46
C GLU A 20 -3.61 1.74 -0.97
N VAL A 21 -3.75 3.01 -0.58
CA VAL A 21 -4.83 3.88 -1.05
C VAL A 21 -4.22 5.05 -1.80
N CYS A 22 -4.74 5.32 -3.01
CA CYS A 22 -4.33 6.51 -3.75
C CYS A 22 -4.86 7.77 -3.05
N ASP A 23 -3.99 8.69 -2.66
CA ASP A 23 -4.35 9.94 -1.99
C ASP A 23 -5.22 10.87 -2.86
N LEU A 24 -5.17 10.72 -4.19
CA LEU A 24 -5.94 11.55 -5.11
C LEU A 24 -7.39 11.09 -5.25
N CYS A 25 -7.61 9.80 -5.51
CA CYS A 25 -8.93 9.24 -5.84
C CYS A 25 -9.52 8.34 -4.75
N GLY A 26 -8.76 8.01 -3.70
CA GLY A 26 -9.18 7.16 -2.58
C GLY A 26 -9.37 5.68 -2.93
N LEU A 27 -8.95 5.26 -4.12
CA LEU A 27 -9.07 3.87 -4.55
C LEU A 27 -7.93 3.03 -4.00
N SER A 28 -8.24 1.78 -3.63
CA SER A 28 -7.24 0.78 -3.29
C SER A 28 -6.38 0.44 -4.51
N VAL A 29 -5.08 0.37 -4.32
CA VAL A 29 -4.10 -0.01 -5.33
C VAL A 29 -3.13 -1.02 -4.73
N ASP A 30 -2.82 -2.07 -5.48
CA ASP A 30 -1.83 -3.06 -5.09
C ASP A 30 -0.48 -2.39 -4.82
N ARG A 31 0.22 -2.80 -3.76
CA ARG A 31 1.54 -2.22 -3.40
C ARG A 31 2.53 -2.18 -4.56
N ASP A 32 2.49 -3.20 -5.41
CA ASP A 32 3.36 -3.37 -6.58
C ASP A 32 3.02 -2.40 -7.74
N ASN A 33 1.79 -1.90 -7.77
CA ASN A 33 1.32 -0.91 -8.75
C ASN A 33 1.21 0.51 -8.16
N ALA A 34 1.22 0.63 -6.84
CA ALA A 34 1.24 1.88 -6.12
C ALA A 34 2.57 2.61 -6.36
N ARG A 35 2.48 3.92 -6.55
CA ARG A 35 3.61 4.82 -6.67
C ARG A 35 3.71 5.67 -5.44
N TYR A 36 4.92 5.76 -4.88
CA TYR A 36 5.20 6.56 -3.70
C TYR A 36 6.15 7.68 -4.06
N GLU A 37 5.90 8.86 -3.51
CA GLU A 37 6.88 9.93 -3.51
C GLU A 37 6.84 10.66 -2.19
N ARG A 38 8.03 11.01 -1.72
CA ARG A 38 8.19 11.88 -0.58
C ARG A 38 8.15 13.33 -1.04
N VAL A 39 7.20 14.09 -0.53
CA VAL A 39 7.04 15.52 -0.80
C VAL A 39 6.98 16.28 0.53
N GLY A 40 7.72 17.38 0.59
CA GLY A 40 8.00 18.12 1.82
C GLY A 40 9.11 17.48 2.65
N GLY A 41 9.95 18.30 3.28
CA GLY A 41 11.02 17.88 4.19
C GLY A 41 12.35 17.60 3.50
N SER A 42 13.30 18.53 3.62
CA SER A 42 14.73 18.19 3.54
C SER A 42 15.03 17.08 4.55
N ALA A 43 15.94 16.17 4.25
CA ALA A 43 16.31 15.06 5.15
C ALA A 43 16.68 15.50 6.59
N GLU A 44 16.95 16.80 6.76
CA GLU A 44 17.36 17.47 7.99
C GLU A 44 16.20 18.14 8.76
N SER A 45 14.97 18.20 8.22
CA SER A 45 13.85 18.94 8.83
C SER A 45 12.52 18.22 8.58
N ALA A 46 12.13 17.41 9.56
CA ALA A 46 10.90 16.62 9.64
C ALA A 46 10.77 15.45 8.64
N PRO A 47 10.12 14.33 9.06
CA PRO A 47 9.75 13.28 8.11
C PRO A 47 8.81 13.89 7.07
N GLY A 48 9.27 13.91 5.81
CA GLY A 48 8.46 14.29 4.67
C GLY A 48 7.21 13.43 4.54
N ASP A 49 6.14 14.04 4.03
CA ASP A 49 4.89 13.33 3.76
C ASP A 49 5.10 12.40 2.56
N VAL A 50 4.59 11.17 2.64
CA VAL A 50 4.71 10.19 1.55
C VAL A 50 3.36 10.11 0.87
N LEU A 51 3.30 10.64 -0.34
CA LEU A 51 2.11 10.52 -1.17
C LEU A 51 2.11 9.20 -1.91
N THR A 52 0.92 8.62 -2.00
CA THR A 52 0.66 7.38 -2.71
C THR A 52 -0.31 7.63 -3.86
N ALA A 53 0.00 7.12 -5.04
CA ALA A 53 -0.94 7.14 -6.15
C ALA A 53 -0.96 5.87 -6.98
N CYS A 54 -2.09 5.63 -7.62
CA CYS A 54 -2.28 4.50 -8.51
C CYS A 54 -1.75 4.72 -9.94
N SER A 55 -1.26 5.92 -10.27
CA SER A 55 -0.72 6.23 -11.59
C SER A 55 0.25 7.42 -11.54
N GLU A 56 1.07 7.58 -12.58
CA GLU A 56 1.99 8.73 -12.72
C GLU A 56 1.25 10.05 -12.85
N ASP A 57 0.13 10.05 -13.57
CA ASP A 57 -0.70 11.24 -13.74
C ASP A 57 -1.28 11.68 -12.40
N HIS A 58 -1.75 10.72 -11.59
CA HIS A 58 -2.23 11.02 -10.25
C HIS A 58 -1.12 11.55 -9.34
N MET A 59 0.10 10.99 -9.42
CA MET A 59 1.26 11.54 -8.69
C MET A 59 1.56 12.98 -9.12
N ARG A 60 1.53 13.27 -10.43
CA ARG A 60 1.78 14.63 -10.92
C ARG A 60 0.73 15.60 -10.37
N GLN A 61 -0.55 15.24 -10.45
CA GLN A 61 -1.63 16.06 -9.91
C GLN A 61 -1.52 16.27 -8.39
N LEU A 62 -1.09 15.25 -7.66
CA LEU A 62 -0.84 15.33 -6.22
C LEU A 62 0.28 16.32 -5.89
N ARG A 63 1.38 16.32 -6.65
CA ARG A 63 2.47 17.32 -6.52
C ARG A 63 1.99 18.73 -6.83
N GLU A 64 1.20 18.91 -7.89
CA GLU A 64 0.67 20.22 -8.30
C GLU A 64 -0.28 20.84 -7.26
N ARG A 65 -0.83 20.02 -6.36
CA ARG A 65 -1.74 20.43 -5.29
C ARG A 65 -1.04 20.82 -3.98
N GLN A 66 0.26 20.52 -3.84
CA GLN A 66 1.08 20.96 -2.70
C GLN A 66 1.66 22.35 -2.94
#